data_AF-A0A4U0WN97-F1
#
_entry.id   AF-A0A4U0WN97-F1
#
_cell.length_a   1.000
_cell.length_b   1.000
_cell.length_c   1.000
_cell.angle_alpha   90.00
_cell.angle_beta   90.00
_cell.angle_gamma   90.00
#
_symmetry.space_group_name_H-M   'P 1'
#
loop_
_entity.id
_entity.type
_entity.pdbx_description
1 polymer ?
#
loop_
_entity_poly.entity_id
_entity_poly.type
_entity_poly.pdbx_seq_one_letter_code
_entity_poly.pdbx_strand_id
1 'polypeptide(L)'
;MQVVGDFFENGITFFTNLIYTAIKYTVSNGDVAPFVGHNAILRWSAIQQIGYFDEDGYEKFWSEMHVSEDFEMSLKLQCNGYIIRLAAWAGEGFKEGVSLTVYDELARWEKYAYGCNELLFWPIRMWLWKGPFTPLFRKFLFSNIRMTSKITIISYIGTYYAIGAAWILTIANYFAIGWFNGYLDKYYIDSWKVWFSIVIVFNGLGNVALATMRYRIGERSWFGSLLENLKWTFMLAIFLGGLSLHVSQALLAHMFEINMTWGATSKEAEQTNFFVEVPRVLKSFKFSMGFALLGIVTMIVLACADFVPYDWKITDFIAILPMSTVCVSHFLLPIALNPGMMQFTF
;
A
#
# COMPACT_ATOMS: atom_id res chain seq x y z
N MET A 1 -2.86 -15.68 -11.51
CA MET A 1 -3.01 -16.09 -12.92
C MET A 1 -2.75 -14.86 -13.75
N GLN A 2 -1.92 -15.01 -14.77
CA GLN A 2 -1.62 -13.96 -15.72
C GLN A 2 -2.52 -14.13 -16.95
N VAL A 3 -2.93 -13.01 -17.54
CA VAL A 3 -3.84 -12.94 -18.68
C VAL A 3 -3.13 -12.32 -19.90
N VAL A 4 -2.43 -11.21 -19.71
CA VAL A 4 -1.83 -10.40 -20.79
C VAL A 4 -0.35 -10.72 -20.98
N GLY A 5 0.40 -10.89 -19.89
CA GLY A 5 1.84 -11.15 -19.89
C GLY A 5 2.71 -9.93 -20.12
N ASP A 6 2.18 -8.71 -19.97
CA ASP A 6 2.98 -7.47 -20.09
C ASP A 6 3.89 -7.23 -18.87
N PHE A 7 4.76 -6.20 -18.93
CA PHE A 7 5.72 -5.97 -17.85
C PHE A 7 5.04 -5.60 -16.52
N PHE A 8 3.91 -4.89 -16.56
CA PHE A 8 3.21 -4.44 -15.36
C PHE A 8 2.54 -5.64 -14.68
N GLU A 9 1.79 -6.44 -15.43
CA GLU A 9 1.14 -7.64 -14.92
C GLU A 9 2.17 -8.64 -14.38
N ASN A 10 3.28 -8.83 -15.08
CA ASN A 10 4.39 -9.66 -14.60
C ASN A 10 4.97 -9.16 -13.27
N GLY A 11 5.15 -7.85 -13.14
CA GLY A 11 5.66 -7.25 -11.92
C GLY A 11 4.69 -7.33 -10.75
N ILE A 12 3.39 -7.09 -10.98
CA ILE A 12 2.36 -7.28 -9.95
C ILE A 12 2.16 -8.75 -9.60
N THR A 13 2.38 -9.68 -10.55
CA THR A 13 2.43 -11.11 -10.26
C THR A 13 3.57 -11.45 -9.32
N PHE A 14 4.77 -10.91 -9.57
CA PHE A 14 5.89 -11.05 -8.65
C PHE A 14 5.56 -10.48 -7.26
N PHE A 15 4.96 -9.29 -7.20
CA PHE A 15 4.57 -8.64 -5.95
C PHE A 15 3.53 -9.45 -5.15
N THR A 16 2.49 -9.92 -5.83
CA THR A 16 1.46 -10.78 -5.23
C THR A 16 2.08 -12.07 -4.68
N ASN A 17 2.95 -12.73 -5.44
CA ASN A 17 3.65 -13.92 -4.99
C ASN A 17 4.59 -13.65 -3.80
N LEU A 18 5.22 -12.47 -3.75
CA LEU A 18 6.01 -12.01 -2.61
C LEU A 18 5.13 -11.88 -1.36
N ILE A 19 3.96 -11.26 -1.46
CA ILE A 19 3.01 -11.14 -0.34
C ILE A 19 2.59 -12.53 0.16
N TYR A 20 2.16 -13.43 -0.72
CA TYR A 20 1.78 -14.79 -0.32
C TYR A 20 2.93 -15.58 0.30
N THR A 21 4.16 -15.35 -0.17
CA THR A 21 5.37 -15.93 0.44
C THR A 21 5.57 -15.40 1.86
N ALA A 22 5.43 -14.08 2.06
CA ALA A 22 5.53 -13.46 3.38
C ALA A 22 4.44 -13.95 4.33
N ILE A 23 3.19 -14.06 3.87
CA ILE A 23 2.07 -14.61 4.65
C ILE A 23 2.34 -16.06 5.07
N LYS A 24 2.80 -16.93 4.15
CA LYS A 24 3.17 -18.31 4.48
C LYS A 24 4.27 -18.33 5.54
N TYR A 25 5.29 -17.48 5.38
CA TYR A 25 6.39 -17.37 6.32
C TYR A 25 5.90 -16.93 7.71
N THR A 26 5.16 -15.82 7.83
CA THR A 26 4.70 -15.31 9.14
C THR A 26 3.76 -16.28 9.84
N VAL A 27 2.78 -16.85 9.12
CA VAL A 27 1.82 -17.80 9.70
C VAL A 27 2.52 -19.09 10.13
N SER A 28 3.53 -19.57 9.39
CA SER A 28 4.33 -20.74 9.80
C SER A 28 5.12 -20.50 11.10
N ASN A 29 5.42 -19.24 11.42
CA ASN A 29 6.07 -18.82 12.68
C ASN A 29 5.05 -18.56 13.81
N GLY A 30 3.77 -18.92 13.62
CA GLY A 30 2.74 -18.85 14.64
C GLY A 30 2.02 -17.51 14.73
N ASP A 31 2.06 -16.71 13.66
CA ASP A 31 1.17 -15.55 13.51
C ASP A 31 -0.23 -15.97 13.01
N VAL A 32 -1.19 -15.07 13.14
CA VAL A 32 -2.57 -15.29 12.70
C VAL A 32 -2.64 -15.27 11.18
N ALA A 33 -3.39 -16.22 10.61
CA ALA A 33 -3.66 -16.23 9.18
C ALA A 33 -4.62 -15.09 8.78
N PRO A 34 -4.29 -14.29 7.75
CA PRO A 34 -5.22 -13.34 7.20
C PRO A 34 -6.38 -14.08 6.52
N PHE A 35 -7.56 -13.49 6.54
CA PHE A 35 -8.72 -13.95 5.79
C PHE A 35 -8.98 -12.91 4.70
N VAL A 36 -8.85 -13.34 3.44
CA VAL A 36 -8.77 -12.49 2.25
C VAL A 36 -10.02 -12.60 1.35
N GLY A 37 -11.14 -13.04 1.92
CA GLY A 37 -12.45 -13.06 1.24
C GLY A 37 -12.67 -14.16 0.19
N HIS A 38 -11.62 -14.79 -0.34
CA HIS A 38 -11.70 -15.87 -1.33
C HIS A 38 -10.78 -17.06 -0.97
N ASN A 39 -10.92 -18.17 -1.70
CA ASN A 39 -10.15 -19.41 -1.50
C ASN A 39 -10.17 -19.90 -0.05
N ALA A 40 -11.32 -19.78 0.62
CA ALA A 40 -11.46 -20.05 2.03
C ALA A 40 -12.58 -21.05 2.30
N ILE A 41 -12.39 -21.85 3.35
CA ILE A 41 -13.37 -22.80 3.86
C ILE A 41 -13.80 -22.32 5.23
N LEU A 42 -15.10 -22.03 5.36
CA LEU A 42 -15.67 -21.49 6.59
C LEU A 42 -16.55 -22.52 7.29
N ARG A 43 -16.46 -22.57 8.62
CA ARG A 43 -17.37 -23.37 9.43
C ARG A 43 -18.68 -22.61 9.56
N TRP A 44 -19.76 -23.18 9.00
CA TRP A 44 -21.08 -22.54 9.01
C TRP A 44 -21.54 -22.12 10.40
N SER A 45 -21.41 -22.99 11.40
CA SER A 45 -21.78 -22.66 12.78
C SER A 45 -20.97 -21.52 13.40
N ALA A 46 -19.74 -21.26 12.92
CA ALA A 46 -18.94 -20.11 13.37
C ALA A 46 -19.45 -18.80 12.75
N ILE A 47 -19.85 -18.83 11.48
CA ILE A 47 -20.45 -17.70 10.80
C ILE A 47 -21.76 -17.29 11.49
N GLN A 48 -22.62 -18.26 11.81
CA GLN A 48 -23.89 -18.00 12.50
C GLN A 48 -23.69 -17.31 13.87
N GLN A 49 -22.57 -17.54 14.56
CA GLN A 49 -22.29 -16.91 15.86
C GLN A 49 -21.87 -15.45 15.78
N ILE A 50 -21.40 -14.99 14.61
CA ILE A 50 -21.05 -13.59 14.38
C ILE A 50 -22.08 -12.86 13.52
N GLY A 51 -23.14 -13.58 13.09
CA GLY A 51 -24.27 -13.01 12.38
C GLY A 51 -24.95 -11.93 13.21
N TYR A 52 -25.52 -10.94 12.53
CA TYR A 52 -26.21 -9.84 13.15
C TYR A 52 -27.47 -9.50 12.36
N PHE A 53 -28.46 -8.94 13.04
CA PHE A 53 -29.64 -8.37 12.38
C PHE A 53 -29.34 -6.92 12.04
N ASP A 54 -29.50 -6.58 10.76
CA ASP A 54 -29.34 -5.21 10.29
C ASP A 54 -30.67 -4.42 10.42
N GLU A 55 -30.63 -3.12 10.14
CA GLU A 55 -31.80 -2.23 10.21
C GLU A 55 -32.97 -2.70 9.31
N ASP A 56 -32.66 -3.43 8.24
CA ASP A 56 -33.63 -4.02 7.30
C ASP A 56 -34.36 -5.25 7.86
N GLY A 57 -34.02 -5.70 9.08
CA GLY A 57 -34.65 -6.85 9.74
C GLY A 57 -34.17 -8.22 9.24
N TYR A 58 -33.20 -8.26 8.33
CA TYR A 58 -32.58 -9.49 7.83
C TYR A 58 -31.32 -9.86 8.61
N GLU A 59 -31.13 -11.16 8.83
CA GLU A 59 -29.87 -11.70 9.38
C GLU A 59 -28.78 -11.63 8.31
N LYS A 60 -27.73 -10.86 8.58
CA LYS A 60 -26.56 -10.71 7.72
C LYS A 60 -25.35 -11.38 8.37
N PHE A 61 -24.56 -12.05 7.53
CA PHE A 61 -23.35 -12.78 7.96
C PHE A 61 -22.06 -12.05 7.56
N TRP A 62 -22.15 -11.18 6.58
CA TRP A 62 -21.08 -10.31 6.08
C TRP A 62 -21.54 -8.87 6.21
N SER A 63 -20.58 -7.97 6.30
CA SER A 63 -20.86 -6.56 6.40
C SER A 63 -21.09 -5.95 5.04
N GLU A 64 -22.28 -5.40 4.82
CA GLU A 64 -22.61 -4.68 3.59
C GLU A 64 -22.23 -3.19 3.66
N MET A 65 -21.91 -2.71 4.86
CA MET A 65 -21.55 -1.32 5.13
C MET A 65 -20.05 -1.06 5.00
N HIS A 66 -19.23 -2.11 5.10
CA HIS A 66 -17.77 -2.01 5.09
C HIS A 66 -17.22 -2.49 3.76
N VAL A 67 -16.18 -1.79 3.29
CA VAL A 67 -15.40 -2.08 2.10
C VAL A 67 -14.49 -3.31 2.30
N SER A 68 -14.11 -3.61 3.55
CA SER A 68 -13.32 -4.79 3.94
C SER A 68 -14.15 -5.75 4.80
N GLU A 69 -15.19 -6.33 4.19
CA GLU A 69 -16.14 -7.22 4.83
C GLU A 69 -15.50 -8.52 5.36
N ASP A 70 -14.51 -9.01 4.62
CA ASP A 70 -13.71 -10.18 4.96
C ASP A 70 -12.89 -9.91 6.22
N PHE A 71 -12.19 -8.78 6.27
CA PHE A 71 -11.36 -8.42 7.40
C PHE A 71 -12.21 -8.17 8.66
N GLU A 72 -13.38 -7.55 8.52
CA GLU A 72 -14.32 -7.40 9.62
C GLU A 72 -14.77 -8.75 10.20
N MET A 73 -15.17 -9.67 9.32
CA MET A 73 -15.56 -11.03 9.70
C MET A 73 -14.43 -11.75 10.45
N SER A 74 -13.20 -11.63 9.93
CA SER A 74 -12.00 -12.20 10.55
C SER A 74 -11.80 -11.70 11.98
N LEU A 75 -11.91 -10.39 12.19
CA LEU A 75 -11.75 -9.78 13.51
C LEU A 75 -12.87 -10.24 14.46
N LYS A 76 -14.12 -10.30 14.01
CA LYS A 76 -15.25 -10.80 14.82
C LYS A 76 -15.04 -12.25 15.25
N LEU A 77 -14.67 -13.13 14.32
CA LEU A 77 -14.39 -14.55 14.61
C LEU A 77 -13.26 -14.69 15.63
N GLN A 78 -12.14 -14.00 15.43
CA GLN A 78 -11.01 -14.06 16.34
C GLN A 78 -11.33 -13.50 17.73
N CYS A 79 -12.13 -12.42 17.81
CA CYS A 79 -12.62 -11.90 19.09
C CYS A 79 -13.53 -12.89 19.82
N ASN A 80 -14.24 -13.76 19.10
CA ASN A 80 -15.05 -14.84 19.65
C ASN A 80 -14.26 -16.12 19.93
N GLY A 81 -12.92 -16.09 19.82
CA GLY A 81 -12.04 -17.21 20.16
C GLY A 81 -11.87 -18.25 19.05
N TYR A 82 -12.34 -17.97 17.83
CA TYR A 82 -12.07 -18.82 16.68
C TYR A 82 -10.64 -18.67 16.17
N ILE A 83 -10.11 -19.77 15.65
CA ILE A 83 -8.77 -19.83 15.07
C ILE A 83 -8.90 -19.86 13.54
N ILE A 84 -8.20 -18.95 12.88
CA ILE A 84 -8.07 -18.92 11.42
C ILE A 84 -6.75 -19.59 11.05
N ARG A 85 -6.77 -20.49 10.06
CA ARG A 85 -5.60 -21.26 9.63
C ARG A 85 -5.36 -21.08 8.14
N LEU A 86 -4.10 -20.88 7.77
CA LEU A 86 -3.65 -20.91 6.39
C LEU A 86 -3.23 -22.34 6.03
N ALA A 87 -3.70 -22.85 4.90
CA ALA A 87 -3.28 -24.16 4.39
C ALA A 87 -2.67 -24.00 2.99
N ALA A 88 -1.38 -24.26 2.86
CA ALA A 88 -0.64 -24.16 1.60
C ALA A 88 -0.48 -25.53 0.88
N TRP A 89 -1.46 -26.42 1.02
CA TRP A 89 -1.39 -27.80 0.53
C TRP A 89 -1.62 -27.92 -0.99
N ALA A 90 -2.43 -27.03 -1.56
CA ALA A 90 -2.86 -27.11 -2.95
C ALA A 90 -1.84 -26.50 -3.95
N GLY A 91 -0.69 -26.01 -3.48
CA GLY A 91 0.29 -25.32 -4.32
C GLY A 91 -0.35 -24.17 -5.12
N GLU A 92 -0.28 -24.24 -6.44
CA GLU A 92 -0.89 -23.29 -7.38
C GLU A 92 -2.31 -23.67 -7.84
N GLY A 93 -2.98 -24.58 -7.13
CA GLY A 93 -4.31 -25.08 -7.51
C GLY A 93 -5.40 -24.00 -7.46
N PHE A 94 -5.31 -23.06 -6.51
CA PHE A 94 -6.18 -21.89 -6.46
C PHE A 94 -5.53 -20.72 -7.18
N LYS A 95 -6.22 -20.19 -8.20
CA LYS A 95 -5.70 -19.12 -9.07
C LYS A 95 -6.61 -17.90 -9.01
N GLU A 96 -6.00 -16.76 -8.74
CA GLU A 96 -6.65 -15.45 -8.74
C GLU A 96 -5.97 -14.53 -9.77
N GLY A 97 -6.74 -13.67 -10.43
CA GLY A 97 -6.20 -12.67 -11.34
C GLY A 97 -5.46 -11.58 -10.59
N VAL A 98 -4.34 -11.10 -11.15
CA VAL A 98 -3.68 -9.89 -10.65
C VAL A 98 -4.23 -8.65 -11.37
N SER A 99 -3.90 -7.47 -10.87
CA SER A 99 -4.27 -6.22 -11.56
C SER A 99 -3.60 -6.14 -12.92
N LEU A 100 -4.38 -5.78 -13.94
CA LEU A 100 -3.91 -5.66 -15.32
C LEU A 100 -3.36 -4.27 -15.61
N THR A 101 -3.82 -3.25 -14.89
CA THR A 101 -3.40 -1.86 -15.10
C THR A 101 -2.95 -1.19 -13.80
N VAL A 102 -2.15 -0.12 -13.93
CA VAL A 102 -1.75 0.72 -12.80
C VAL A 102 -2.97 1.33 -12.10
N TYR A 103 -4.04 1.64 -12.84
CA TYR A 103 -5.28 2.17 -12.28
C TYR A 103 -5.98 1.15 -11.38
N ASP A 104 -6.07 -0.10 -11.83
CA ASP A 104 -6.70 -1.19 -11.06
C ASP A 104 -5.95 -1.44 -9.75
N GLU A 105 -4.62 -1.47 -9.81
CA GLU A 105 -3.81 -1.71 -8.62
C GLU A 105 -3.91 -0.51 -7.66
N LEU A 106 -3.88 0.73 -8.14
CA LEU A 106 -4.12 1.90 -7.28
C LEU A 106 -5.49 1.87 -6.61
N ALA A 107 -6.55 1.59 -7.37
CA ALA A 107 -7.90 1.49 -6.83
C ALA A 107 -7.99 0.41 -5.74
N ARG A 108 -7.24 -0.69 -5.90
CA ARG A 108 -7.12 -1.75 -4.90
C ARG A 108 -6.44 -1.25 -3.62
N TRP A 109 -5.33 -0.53 -3.72
CA TRP A 109 -4.65 0.06 -2.56
C TRP A 109 -5.50 1.12 -1.85
N GLU A 110 -6.23 1.95 -2.61
CA GLU A 110 -7.20 2.90 -2.06
C GLU A 110 -8.32 2.17 -1.32
N LYS A 111 -8.87 1.10 -1.91
CA LYS A 111 -9.90 0.24 -1.29
C LYS A 111 -9.40 -0.34 0.04
N TYR A 112 -8.19 -0.89 0.07
CA TYR A 112 -7.62 -1.46 1.30
C TYR A 112 -7.35 -0.41 2.38
N ALA A 113 -6.82 0.76 2.00
CA ALA A 113 -6.57 1.85 2.93
C ALA A 113 -7.88 2.38 3.54
N TYR A 114 -8.90 2.60 2.70
CA TYR A 114 -10.22 3.02 3.14
C TYR A 114 -10.83 1.98 4.10
N GLY A 115 -10.84 0.71 3.70
CA GLY A 115 -11.39 -0.39 4.47
C GLY A 115 -10.69 -0.62 5.82
N CYS A 116 -9.37 -0.48 5.87
CA CYS A 116 -8.65 -0.53 7.14
C CYS A 116 -8.98 0.68 8.05
N ASN A 117 -9.22 1.85 7.45
CA ASN A 117 -9.51 3.07 8.19
C ASN A 117 -10.90 3.07 8.83
N GLU A 118 -11.93 2.63 8.11
CA GLU A 118 -13.30 2.49 8.63
C GLU A 118 -13.40 1.46 9.75
N LEU A 119 -12.58 0.40 9.71
CA LEU A 119 -12.54 -0.58 10.78
C LEU A 119 -11.93 -0.01 12.07
N LEU A 120 -11.00 0.94 11.95
CA LEU A 120 -10.32 1.55 13.10
C LEU A 120 -11.09 2.71 13.69
N PHE A 121 -11.52 3.64 12.85
CA PHE A 121 -11.99 4.94 13.27
C PHE A 121 -13.43 5.19 12.87
N TRP A 122 -14.13 5.96 13.67
CA TRP A 122 -15.31 6.69 13.21
C TRP A 122 -14.89 7.86 12.32
N PRO A 123 -15.78 8.38 11.45
CA PRO A 123 -15.55 9.65 10.80
C PRO A 123 -15.29 10.76 11.84
N ILE A 124 -14.43 11.73 11.50
CA ILE A 124 -13.93 12.76 12.45
C ILE A 124 -15.07 13.49 13.13
N ARG A 125 -16.14 13.79 12.40
CA ARG A 125 -17.35 14.45 12.93
C ARG A 125 -17.91 13.73 14.16
N MET A 126 -17.86 12.39 14.19
CA MET A 126 -18.41 11.59 15.28
C MET A 126 -17.47 11.47 16.50
N TRP A 127 -16.21 11.90 16.41
CA TRP A 127 -15.21 11.71 17.47
C TRP A 127 -15.61 12.38 18.79
N LEU A 128 -16.29 13.53 18.72
CA LEU A 128 -16.66 14.30 19.92
C LEU A 128 -17.64 13.54 20.83
N TRP A 129 -18.52 12.70 20.28
CA TRP A 129 -19.54 11.97 21.06
C TRP A 129 -19.39 10.45 21.05
N LYS A 130 -18.79 9.84 20.02
CA LYS A 130 -18.50 8.40 19.99
C LYS A 130 -17.07 8.06 20.40
N GLY A 131 -16.16 9.02 20.43
CA GLY A 131 -14.71 8.79 20.49
C GLY A 131 -14.13 8.39 19.12
N PRO A 132 -12.79 8.36 18.97
CA PRO A 132 -12.16 8.12 17.67
C PRO A 132 -12.34 6.68 17.18
N PHE A 133 -12.24 5.68 18.05
CA PHE A 133 -12.17 4.27 17.64
C PHE A 133 -13.53 3.59 17.51
N THR A 134 -13.70 2.68 16.54
CA THR A 134 -14.92 1.88 16.41
C THR A 134 -15.09 0.88 17.56
N PRO A 135 -16.32 0.40 17.85
CA PRO A 135 -16.56 -0.66 18.83
C PRO A 135 -15.81 -1.95 18.51
N LEU A 136 -15.71 -2.32 17.22
CA LEU A 136 -15.00 -3.52 16.79
C LEU A 136 -13.50 -3.42 17.09
N PHE A 137 -12.88 -2.29 16.77
CA PHE A 137 -11.45 -2.08 17.05
C PHE A 137 -11.16 -2.11 18.56
N ARG A 138 -12.03 -1.51 19.38
CA ARG A 138 -11.91 -1.62 20.85
C ARG A 138 -12.05 -3.07 21.32
N LYS A 139 -13.06 -3.81 20.82
CA LYS A 139 -13.23 -5.24 21.14
C LYS A 139 -11.99 -6.04 20.76
N PHE A 140 -11.41 -5.78 19.59
CA PHE A 140 -10.15 -6.37 19.16
C PHE A 140 -8.99 -6.07 20.11
N LEU A 141 -8.79 -4.80 20.50
CA LEU A 141 -7.71 -4.40 21.42
C LEU A 141 -7.82 -5.10 22.78
N PHE A 142 -9.04 -5.25 23.31
CA PHE A 142 -9.30 -5.89 24.61
C PHE A 142 -9.65 -7.39 24.53
N SER A 143 -9.60 -8.00 23.35
CA SER A 143 -9.87 -9.43 23.16
C SER A 143 -8.73 -10.32 23.70
N ASN A 144 -8.98 -11.63 23.79
CA ASN A 144 -7.96 -12.64 24.12
C ASN A 144 -7.08 -13.04 22.92
N ILE A 145 -7.10 -12.30 21.81
CA ILE A 145 -6.18 -12.52 20.69
C ILE A 145 -4.74 -12.32 21.18
N ARG A 146 -3.82 -13.18 20.70
CA ARG A 146 -2.40 -13.12 21.06
C ARG A 146 -1.82 -11.73 20.78
N MET A 147 -1.08 -11.19 21.76
CA MET A 147 -0.49 -9.84 21.68
C MET A 147 0.39 -9.65 20.43
N THR A 148 1.18 -10.65 20.07
CA THR A 148 2.03 -10.60 18.86
C THR A 148 1.20 -10.38 17.59
N SER A 149 0.06 -11.07 17.47
CA SER A 149 -0.83 -10.92 16.32
C SER A 149 -1.59 -9.61 16.33
N LYS A 150 -1.92 -9.07 17.52
CA LYS A 150 -2.42 -7.70 17.61
C LYS A 150 -1.41 -6.69 17.08
N ILE A 151 -0.14 -6.84 17.45
CA ILE A 151 0.96 -6.00 16.96
C ILE A 151 1.09 -6.15 15.43
N THR A 152 1.06 -7.36 14.88
CA THR A 152 1.12 -7.57 13.42
C THR A 152 -0.04 -6.87 12.71
N ILE A 153 -1.28 -7.08 13.18
CA ILE A 153 -2.48 -6.49 12.56
C ILE A 153 -2.43 -4.97 12.62
N ILE A 154 -2.08 -4.39 13.79
CA ILE A 154 -1.94 -2.93 13.94
C ILE A 154 -0.80 -2.40 13.06
N SER A 155 0.32 -3.13 12.96
CA SER A 155 1.45 -2.74 12.12
C SER A 155 1.07 -2.74 10.64
N TYR A 156 0.37 -3.77 10.18
CA TYR A 156 -0.17 -3.86 8.82
C TYR A 156 -1.07 -2.67 8.50
N ILE A 157 -2.05 -2.38 9.37
CA ILE A 157 -2.94 -1.23 9.18
C ILE A 157 -2.13 0.09 9.23
N GLY A 158 -1.17 0.19 10.13
CA GLY A 158 -0.24 1.31 10.26
C GLY A 158 0.55 1.60 9.00
N THR A 159 0.83 0.59 8.15
CA THR A 159 1.54 0.81 6.88
C THR A 159 0.77 1.74 5.95
N TYR A 160 -0.57 1.66 5.89
CA TYR A 160 -1.37 2.57 5.07
C TYR A 160 -1.26 4.02 5.54
N TYR A 161 -1.21 4.26 6.85
CA TYR A 161 -0.97 5.61 7.40
C TYR A 161 0.44 6.10 7.13
N ALA A 162 1.44 5.23 7.27
CA ALA A 162 2.83 5.57 6.96
C ALA A 162 2.98 5.95 5.47
N ILE A 163 2.36 5.19 4.57
CA ILE A 163 2.31 5.49 3.14
C ILE A 163 1.56 6.80 2.90
N GLY A 164 0.35 6.96 3.44
CA GLY A 164 -0.48 8.16 3.25
C GLY A 164 0.17 9.46 3.77
N ALA A 165 0.91 9.38 4.87
CA ALA A 165 1.62 10.53 5.44
C ALA A 165 2.96 10.84 4.75
N ALA A 166 3.50 9.92 3.94
CA ALA A 166 4.86 10.02 3.42
C ALA A 166 5.11 11.31 2.62
N TRP A 167 4.18 11.73 1.76
CA TRP A 167 4.35 12.96 0.97
C TRP A 167 4.35 14.21 1.85
N ILE A 168 3.45 14.31 2.83
CA ILE A 168 3.37 15.45 3.75
C ILE A 168 4.64 15.55 4.58
N LEU A 169 5.08 14.44 5.16
CA LEU A 169 6.30 14.39 5.96
C LEU A 169 7.53 14.69 5.12
N THR A 170 7.55 14.30 3.85
CA THR A 170 8.67 14.62 2.93
C THR A 170 8.71 16.11 2.58
N ILE A 171 7.57 16.76 2.33
CA ILE A 171 7.50 18.21 2.13
C ILE A 171 7.98 18.94 3.40
N ALA A 172 7.46 18.54 4.56
CA ALA A 172 7.86 19.13 5.82
C ALA A 172 9.36 18.95 6.06
N ASN A 173 9.90 17.77 5.76
CA ASN A 173 11.33 17.50 5.85
C ASN A 173 12.17 18.36 4.90
N TYR A 174 11.72 18.55 3.65
CA TYR A 174 12.43 19.38 2.66
C TYR A 174 12.67 20.80 3.17
N PHE A 175 11.64 21.44 3.73
CA PHE A 175 11.76 22.79 4.29
C PHE A 175 12.46 22.82 5.66
N ALA A 176 12.16 21.85 6.53
CA ALA A 176 12.77 21.79 7.85
C ALA A 176 14.29 21.60 7.77
N ILE A 177 14.75 20.64 6.98
CA ILE A 177 16.18 20.43 6.78
C ILE A 177 16.76 21.51 5.88
N GLY A 178 16.06 21.93 4.83
CA GLY A 178 16.57 22.94 3.91
C GLY A 178 16.89 24.28 4.58
N TRP A 179 16.08 24.73 5.55
CA TRP A 179 16.28 26.03 6.22
C TRP A 179 16.86 25.94 7.63
N PHE A 180 16.74 24.80 8.32
CA PHE A 180 17.16 24.65 9.72
C PHE A 180 18.17 23.52 9.94
N ASN A 181 18.87 23.07 8.89
CA ASN A 181 19.97 22.10 9.01
C ASN A 181 20.99 22.56 10.07
N GLY A 182 21.46 21.67 10.94
CA GLY A 182 22.38 22.01 12.03
C GLY A 182 21.71 22.53 13.31
N TYR A 183 20.56 23.22 13.21
CA TYR A 183 19.77 23.61 14.39
C TYR A 183 18.92 22.44 14.91
N LEU A 184 18.56 21.52 14.01
CA LEU A 184 17.74 20.34 14.31
C LEU A 184 18.54 19.10 14.72
N ASP A 185 19.87 19.13 14.65
CA ASP A 185 20.76 17.96 14.85
C ASP A 185 20.61 17.26 16.22
N LYS A 186 20.09 17.96 17.24
CA LYS A 186 19.81 17.36 18.56
C LYS A 186 18.60 16.43 18.56
N TYR A 187 17.68 16.61 17.61
CA TYR A 187 16.39 15.90 17.55
C TYR A 187 16.17 15.18 16.22
N TYR A 188 17.00 15.45 15.21
CA TYR A 188 16.82 14.96 13.85
C TYR A 188 18.06 14.21 13.37
N ILE A 189 17.88 12.96 12.98
CA ILE A 189 18.92 12.19 12.29
C ILE A 189 18.91 12.63 10.83
N ASP A 190 20.09 12.92 10.30
CA ASP A 190 20.31 13.20 8.88
C ASP A 190 19.55 12.21 7.98
N SER A 191 18.61 12.75 7.17
CA SER A 191 17.75 11.98 6.28
C SER A 191 18.53 11.10 5.32
N TRP A 192 19.74 11.51 4.92
CA TRP A 192 20.59 10.71 4.04
C TRP A 192 21.09 9.44 4.72
N LYS A 193 21.49 9.53 6.00
CA LYS A 193 21.93 8.34 6.77
C LYS A 193 20.79 7.34 6.94
N VAL A 194 19.59 7.86 7.21
CA VAL A 194 18.37 7.03 7.32
C VAL A 194 18.06 6.39 5.97
N TRP A 195 18.03 7.17 4.89
CA TRP A 195 17.75 6.69 3.54
C TRP A 195 18.75 5.63 3.09
N PHE A 196 20.05 5.90 3.24
CA PHE A 196 21.12 4.97 2.87
C PHE A 196 21.03 3.65 3.64
N SER A 197 20.77 3.73 4.95
CA SER A 197 20.57 2.54 5.79
C SER A 197 19.36 1.74 5.34
N ILE A 198 18.24 2.40 5.07
CA ILE A 198 17.00 1.74 4.60
C ILE A 198 17.23 1.07 3.25
N VAL A 199 17.87 1.76 2.30
CA VAL A 199 18.13 1.21 0.97
C VAL A 199 19.01 -0.03 1.05
N ILE A 200 20.13 0.03 1.77
CA ILE A 200 21.04 -1.13 1.89
C ILE A 200 20.38 -2.30 2.63
N VAL A 201 19.73 -2.03 3.76
CA VAL A 201 19.17 -3.11 4.59
C VAL A 201 17.95 -3.72 3.90
N PHE A 202 16.96 -2.92 3.51
CA PHE A 202 15.71 -3.46 2.99
C PHE A 202 15.81 -3.88 1.52
N ASN A 203 16.46 -3.09 0.65
CA ASN A 203 16.59 -3.48 -0.76
C ASN A 203 17.79 -4.42 -0.99
N GLY A 204 18.91 -4.22 -0.30
CA GLY A 204 20.07 -5.11 -0.42
C GLY A 204 19.83 -6.43 0.31
N LEU A 205 19.83 -6.39 1.65
CA LEU A 205 19.74 -7.61 2.46
C LEU A 205 18.36 -8.28 2.35
N GLY A 206 17.28 -7.52 2.18
CA GLY A 206 15.94 -8.09 1.99
C GLY A 206 15.84 -8.98 0.74
N ASN A 207 16.39 -8.53 -0.39
CA ASN A 207 16.39 -9.33 -1.62
C ASN A 207 17.28 -10.58 -1.52
N VAL A 208 18.40 -10.50 -0.80
CA VAL A 208 19.29 -11.65 -0.51
C VAL A 208 18.61 -12.63 0.46
N ALA A 209 17.93 -12.14 1.49
CA ALA A 209 17.20 -12.96 2.45
C ALA A 209 16.05 -13.70 1.78
N LEU A 210 15.27 -13.02 0.93
CA LEU A 210 14.19 -13.62 0.15
C LEU A 210 14.70 -14.71 -0.80
N ALA A 211 15.80 -14.47 -1.51
CA ALA A 211 16.44 -15.47 -2.37
C ALA A 211 16.93 -16.68 -1.57
N THR A 212 17.53 -16.44 -0.41
CA THR A 212 18.01 -17.49 0.51
C THR A 212 16.86 -18.33 1.03
N MET A 213 15.77 -17.71 1.46
CA MET A 213 14.58 -18.42 1.95
C MET A 213 13.97 -19.29 0.83
N ARG A 214 13.74 -18.75 -0.38
CA ARG A 214 13.21 -19.51 -1.53
C ARG A 214 14.09 -20.70 -1.91
N TYR A 215 15.41 -20.52 -1.83
CA TYR A 215 16.37 -21.61 -2.04
C TYR A 215 16.29 -22.67 -0.94
N ARG A 216 16.21 -22.26 0.33
CA ARG A 216 16.18 -23.17 1.48
C ARG A 216 14.93 -24.04 1.54
N ILE A 217 13.79 -23.53 1.05
CA ILE A 217 12.54 -24.29 0.97
C ILE A 217 12.42 -25.11 -0.33
N GLY A 218 13.44 -25.09 -1.19
CA GLY A 218 13.48 -25.87 -2.44
C GLY A 218 12.58 -25.33 -3.56
N GLU A 219 12.09 -24.09 -3.46
CA GLU A 219 11.17 -23.51 -4.44
C GLU A 219 11.88 -23.07 -5.72
N ARG A 220 13.06 -22.43 -5.59
CA ARG A 220 13.81 -21.86 -6.73
C ARG A 220 15.32 -21.91 -6.47
N SER A 221 16.12 -21.76 -7.53
CA SER A 221 17.57 -21.58 -7.40
C SER A 221 17.90 -20.23 -6.74
N TRP A 222 19.00 -20.18 -5.99
CA TRP A 222 19.40 -18.97 -5.25
C TRP A 222 19.68 -17.80 -6.19
N PHE A 223 20.53 -18.00 -7.20
CA PHE A 223 20.88 -16.97 -8.18
C PHE A 223 19.68 -16.55 -9.04
N GLY A 224 18.82 -17.49 -9.45
CA GLY A 224 17.60 -17.18 -10.19
C GLY A 224 16.66 -16.30 -9.39
N SER A 225 16.46 -16.62 -8.11
CA SER A 225 15.63 -15.81 -7.20
C SER A 225 16.21 -14.43 -6.97
N LEU A 226 17.54 -14.30 -6.81
CA LEU A 226 18.19 -13.02 -6.60
C LEU A 226 18.04 -12.09 -7.81
N LEU A 227 18.26 -12.61 -9.02
CA LEU A 227 18.13 -11.83 -10.25
C LEU A 227 16.68 -11.37 -10.49
N GLU A 228 15.71 -12.24 -10.24
CA GLU A 228 14.28 -11.89 -10.35
C GLU A 228 13.88 -10.81 -9.33
N ASN A 229 14.34 -10.95 -8.08
CA ASN A 229 14.11 -9.96 -7.03
C ASN A 229 14.65 -8.57 -7.42
N LEU A 230 15.88 -8.51 -7.94
CA LEU A 230 16.51 -7.27 -8.39
C LEU A 230 15.80 -6.68 -9.62
N LYS A 231 15.36 -7.52 -10.57
CA LYS A 231 14.63 -7.10 -11.77
C LYS A 231 13.40 -6.26 -11.42
N TRP A 232 12.64 -6.66 -10.41
CA TRP A 232 11.37 -6.00 -10.05
C TRP A 232 11.53 -4.86 -9.03
N THR A 233 12.70 -4.72 -8.40
CA THR A 233 12.93 -3.70 -7.36
C THR A 233 12.66 -2.28 -7.89
N PHE A 234 13.12 -1.94 -9.10
CA PHE A 234 12.93 -0.59 -9.63
C PHE A 234 11.46 -0.27 -9.93
N MET A 235 10.73 -1.23 -10.51
CA MET A 235 9.30 -1.08 -10.77
C MET A 235 8.52 -0.85 -9.46
N LEU A 236 8.83 -1.65 -8.43
CA LEU A 236 8.22 -1.51 -7.11
C LEU A 236 8.60 -0.21 -6.40
N ALA A 237 9.82 0.29 -6.61
CA ALA A 237 10.24 1.58 -6.05
C ALA A 237 9.44 2.75 -6.62
N ILE A 238 9.18 2.75 -7.94
CA ILE A 238 8.32 3.75 -8.58
C ILE A 238 6.88 3.59 -8.07
N PHE A 239 6.36 2.36 -8.08
CA PHE A 239 4.99 2.08 -7.67
C PHE A 239 4.73 2.50 -6.23
N LEU A 240 5.47 1.93 -5.27
CA LEU A 240 5.29 2.22 -3.83
C LEU A 240 5.62 3.67 -3.50
N GLY A 241 6.59 4.29 -4.18
CA GLY A 241 6.92 5.71 -4.01
C GLY A 241 5.82 6.65 -4.50
N GLY A 242 5.04 6.25 -5.50
CA GLY A 242 3.93 7.04 -6.05
C GLY A 242 2.56 6.77 -5.40
N LEU A 243 2.47 5.91 -4.38
CA LEU A 243 1.19 5.56 -3.74
C LEU A 243 0.68 6.63 -2.76
N SER A 244 1.57 7.43 -2.17
CA SER A 244 1.26 8.16 -0.94
C SER A 244 0.07 9.13 -1.04
N LEU A 245 -0.03 9.91 -2.11
CA LEU A 245 -1.18 10.79 -2.37
C LEU A 245 -2.51 10.04 -2.49
N HIS A 246 -2.53 8.91 -3.19
CA HIS A 246 -3.73 8.09 -3.43
C HIS A 246 -4.23 7.45 -2.12
N VAL A 247 -3.31 6.87 -1.36
CA VAL A 247 -3.62 6.30 -0.04
C VAL A 247 -4.08 7.41 0.92
N SER A 248 -3.43 8.58 0.91
CA SER A 248 -3.88 9.73 1.69
C SER A 248 -5.30 10.16 1.34
N GLN A 249 -5.65 10.18 0.05
CA GLN A 249 -7.00 10.51 -0.41
C GLN A 249 -8.02 9.51 0.14
N ALA A 250 -7.75 8.20 0.06
CA ALA A 250 -8.65 7.17 0.57
C ALA A 250 -8.86 7.26 2.10
N LEU A 251 -7.78 7.48 2.85
CA LEU A 251 -7.86 7.67 4.31
C LEU A 251 -8.70 8.91 4.67
N LEU A 252 -8.46 10.04 4.01
CA LEU A 252 -9.18 11.28 4.28
C LEU A 252 -10.64 11.23 3.80
N ALA A 253 -10.91 10.52 2.71
CA ALA A 253 -12.27 10.37 2.20
C ALA A 253 -13.18 9.69 3.23
N HIS A 254 -12.73 8.59 3.84
CA HIS A 254 -13.46 7.97 4.95
C HIS A 254 -13.63 8.96 6.12
N MET A 255 -12.55 9.62 6.55
CA MET A 255 -12.55 10.52 7.71
C MET A 255 -13.53 11.70 7.56
N PHE A 256 -13.73 12.18 6.34
CA PHE A 256 -14.61 13.31 6.00
C PHE A 256 -15.92 12.89 5.33
N GLU A 257 -16.29 11.61 5.37
CA GLU A 257 -17.54 11.10 4.79
C GLU A 257 -17.69 11.44 3.28
N ILE A 258 -16.56 11.48 2.54
CA ILE A 258 -16.54 11.70 1.09
C ILE A 258 -16.77 10.36 0.39
N ASN A 259 -17.84 10.29 -0.41
CA ASN A 259 -18.18 9.08 -1.16
C ASN A 259 -17.11 8.76 -2.21
N MET A 260 -16.40 7.65 -1.99
CA MET A 260 -15.56 6.99 -2.98
C MET A 260 -16.29 5.76 -3.52
N THR A 261 -16.22 5.57 -4.83
CA THR A 261 -16.76 4.37 -5.49
C THR A 261 -15.63 3.65 -6.21
N TRP A 262 -15.58 2.34 -6.05
CA TRP A 262 -14.62 1.48 -6.73
C TRP A 262 -15.35 0.58 -7.72
N GLY A 263 -14.84 0.52 -8.94
CA GLY A 263 -15.30 -0.48 -9.91
C GLY A 263 -14.82 -1.89 -9.52
N ALA A 264 -15.39 -2.91 -10.16
CA ALA A 264 -14.79 -4.24 -10.13
C ALA A 264 -13.45 -4.21 -10.87
N THR A 265 -12.41 -4.87 -10.34
CA THR A 265 -11.14 -5.04 -11.04
C THR A 265 -11.38 -5.67 -12.41
N SER A 266 -10.87 -5.06 -13.46
CA SER A 266 -11.07 -5.59 -14.82
C SER A 266 -10.43 -6.98 -14.94
N LYS A 267 -11.20 -7.92 -15.48
CA LYS A 267 -10.73 -9.29 -15.77
C LYS A 267 -10.20 -9.44 -17.19
N GLU A 268 -10.40 -8.42 -18.02
CA GLU A 268 -9.99 -8.38 -19.42
C GLU A 268 -9.19 -7.10 -19.66
N ALA A 269 -8.11 -7.20 -20.41
CA ALA A 269 -7.35 -6.03 -20.81
C ALA A 269 -8.04 -5.34 -21.99
N GLU A 270 -8.42 -4.09 -21.81
CA GLU A 270 -8.84 -3.26 -22.94
C GLU A 270 -7.64 -3.01 -23.84
N GLN A 271 -7.79 -3.28 -25.14
CA GLN A 271 -6.78 -2.84 -26.10
C GLN A 271 -6.82 -1.31 -26.19
N THR A 272 -5.70 -0.69 -25.82
CA THR A 272 -5.51 0.76 -25.81
C THR A 272 -4.25 1.10 -26.61
N ASN A 273 -4.13 2.35 -27.03
CA ASN A 273 -2.92 2.84 -27.69
C ASN A 273 -2.44 4.12 -27.01
N PHE A 274 -1.21 4.52 -27.33
CA PHE A 274 -0.57 5.71 -26.75
C PHE A 274 -1.47 6.96 -26.76
N PHE A 275 -2.19 7.22 -27.86
CA PHE A 275 -3.00 8.43 -28.03
C PHE A 275 -4.28 8.43 -27.18
N VAL A 276 -4.82 7.26 -26.84
CA VAL A 276 -5.95 7.13 -25.92
C VAL A 276 -5.49 7.19 -24.47
N GLU A 277 -4.33 6.60 -24.17
CA GLU A 277 -3.80 6.54 -22.80
C GLU A 277 -3.28 7.88 -22.30
N VAL A 278 -2.62 8.70 -23.12
CA VAL A 278 -2.12 10.03 -22.70
C VAL A 278 -3.21 10.91 -22.07
N PRO A 279 -4.34 11.21 -22.74
CA PRO A 279 -5.38 12.05 -22.15
C PRO A 279 -6.04 11.40 -20.93
N ARG A 280 -6.14 10.07 -20.90
CA ARG A 280 -6.66 9.30 -19.77
C ARG A 280 -5.75 9.46 -18.54
N VAL A 281 -4.45 9.26 -18.71
CA VAL A 281 -3.42 9.47 -17.69
C VAL A 281 -3.48 10.89 -17.16
N LEU A 282 -3.44 11.89 -18.04
CA LEU A 282 -3.47 13.29 -17.62
C LEU A 282 -4.72 13.64 -16.83
N LYS A 283 -5.89 13.12 -17.20
CA LYS A 283 -7.15 13.39 -16.49
C LYS A 283 -7.18 12.72 -15.12
N SER A 284 -6.77 11.45 -15.03
CA SER A 284 -6.85 10.65 -13.81
C SER A 284 -5.74 11.03 -12.81
N PHE A 285 -4.56 11.40 -13.29
CA PHE A 285 -3.39 11.68 -12.45
C PHE A 285 -3.00 13.16 -12.36
N LYS A 286 -3.84 14.08 -12.84
CA LYS A 286 -3.56 15.54 -12.84
C LYS A 286 -3.05 16.06 -11.49
N PHE A 287 -3.58 15.57 -10.37
CA PHE A 287 -3.16 16.02 -9.05
C PHE A 287 -1.80 15.45 -8.64
N SER A 288 -1.55 14.15 -8.89
CA SER A 288 -0.24 13.53 -8.63
C SER A 288 0.86 14.14 -9.50
N MET A 289 0.59 14.32 -10.79
CA MET A 289 1.52 14.95 -11.72
C MET A 289 1.72 16.43 -11.41
N GLY A 290 0.64 17.16 -11.07
CA GLY A 290 0.70 18.55 -10.66
C GLY A 290 1.53 18.75 -9.39
N PHE A 291 1.33 17.90 -8.38
CA PHE A 291 2.15 17.87 -7.18
C PHE A 291 3.63 17.62 -7.50
N ALA A 292 3.92 16.60 -8.31
CA ALA A 292 5.29 16.26 -8.68
C ALA A 292 5.99 17.39 -9.44
N LEU A 293 5.32 17.97 -10.45
CA LEU A 293 5.85 19.09 -11.23
C LEU A 293 6.06 20.34 -10.36
N LEU A 294 5.09 20.67 -9.51
CA LEU A 294 5.22 21.79 -8.57
C LEU A 294 6.40 21.58 -7.62
N GLY A 295 6.56 20.37 -7.07
CA GLY A 295 7.68 20.01 -6.21
C GLY A 295 9.02 20.14 -6.92
N ILE A 296 9.14 19.61 -8.14
CA ILE A 296 10.35 19.72 -8.97
C ILE A 296 10.70 21.17 -9.27
N VAL A 297 9.72 21.97 -9.72
CA VAL A 297 9.93 23.40 -10.01
C VAL A 297 10.33 24.14 -8.74
N THR A 298 9.67 23.87 -7.61
CA THR A 298 10.00 24.48 -6.31
C THR A 298 11.44 24.18 -5.91
N MET A 299 11.89 22.92 -6.04
CA MET A 299 13.27 22.56 -5.76
C MET A 299 14.27 23.28 -6.67
N ILE A 300 14.01 23.35 -7.98
CA ILE A 300 14.89 24.03 -8.94
C ILE A 300 14.96 25.54 -8.64
N VAL A 301 13.82 26.19 -8.37
CA VAL A 301 13.76 27.61 -8.07
C VAL A 301 14.50 27.92 -6.78
N LEU A 302 14.24 27.17 -5.70
CA LEU A 302 14.91 27.41 -4.42
C LEU A 302 16.40 27.07 -4.44
N ALA A 303 16.84 26.13 -5.28
CA ALA A 303 18.26 25.81 -5.40
C ALA A 303 19.02 26.82 -6.29
N CYS A 304 18.44 27.22 -7.43
CA CYS A 304 19.21 27.83 -8.52
C CYS A 304 18.78 29.25 -8.90
N ALA A 305 17.59 29.73 -8.51
CA ALA A 305 17.13 31.03 -9.01
C ALA A 305 17.91 32.20 -8.40
N ASP A 306 18.29 33.16 -9.25
CA ASP A 306 19.06 34.35 -8.85
C ASP A 306 18.29 35.30 -7.94
N PHE A 307 16.95 35.29 -8.02
CA PHE A 307 16.08 36.15 -7.22
C PHE A 307 15.79 35.61 -5.81
N VAL A 308 16.20 34.37 -5.49
CA VAL A 308 16.02 33.79 -4.16
C VAL A 308 17.20 34.23 -3.28
N PRO A 309 16.96 34.90 -2.14
CA PRO A 309 18.02 35.31 -1.22
C PRO A 309 18.86 34.11 -0.76
N TYR A 310 20.16 34.34 -0.51
CA TYR A 310 21.09 33.27 -0.14
C TYR A 310 20.58 32.39 1.02
N ASP A 311 20.05 33.01 2.08
CA ASP A 311 19.55 32.30 3.27
C ASP A 311 18.29 31.45 3.02
N TRP A 312 17.58 31.69 1.92
CA TRP A 312 16.37 30.94 1.55
C TRP A 312 16.66 29.83 0.54
N LYS A 313 17.89 29.76 0.02
CA LYS A 313 18.28 28.74 -0.94
C LYS A 313 18.40 27.38 -0.27
N ILE A 314 17.86 26.35 -0.92
CA ILE A 314 17.97 24.96 -0.47
C ILE A 314 18.80 24.21 -1.50
N THR A 315 20.10 24.05 -1.22
CA THR A 315 21.06 23.35 -2.10
C THR A 315 21.54 22.02 -1.52
N ASP A 316 21.22 21.73 -0.26
CA ASP A 316 21.64 20.53 0.44
C ASP A 316 21.00 19.27 -0.14
N PHE A 317 21.84 18.31 -0.51
CA PHE A 317 21.42 17.03 -1.07
C PHE A 317 20.51 16.22 -0.12
N ILE A 318 20.75 16.34 1.19
CA ILE A 318 20.00 15.65 2.24
C ILE A 318 18.51 16.05 2.21
N ALA A 319 18.21 17.32 1.93
CA ALA A 319 16.85 17.82 1.78
C ALA A 319 16.26 17.47 0.40
N ILE A 320 17.05 17.68 -0.66
CA ILE A 320 16.59 17.54 -2.05
C ILE A 320 16.26 16.07 -2.40
N LEU A 321 17.10 15.11 -2.00
CA LEU A 321 16.97 13.73 -2.47
C LEU A 321 15.63 13.08 -2.09
N PRO A 322 15.17 13.10 -0.82
CA PRO A 322 13.89 12.50 -0.45
C PRO A 322 12.72 13.13 -1.22
N MET A 323 12.70 14.46 -1.33
CA MET A 323 11.67 15.20 -2.06
C MET A 323 11.68 14.86 -3.55
N SER A 324 12.87 14.80 -4.16
CA SER A 324 13.02 14.38 -5.55
C SER A 324 12.54 12.95 -5.79
N THR A 325 12.81 12.03 -4.87
CA THR A 325 12.36 10.64 -5.00
C THR A 325 10.83 10.55 -4.99
N VAL A 326 10.18 11.24 -4.05
CA VAL A 326 8.71 11.27 -3.96
C VAL A 326 8.10 11.94 -5.20
N CYS A 327 8.61 13.11 -5.62
CA CYS A 327 8.10 13.78 -6.82
C CYS A 327 8.29 12.94 -8.09
N VAL A 328 9.48 12.37 -8.29
CA VAL A 328 9.78 11.54 -9.47
C VAL A 328 8.91 10.29 -9.48
N SER A 329 8.75 9.59 -8.36
CA SER A 329 7.88 8.42 -8.30
C SER A 329 6.41 8.77 -8.59
N HIS A 330 5.89 9.87 -8.04
CA HIS A 330 4.52 10.35 -8.35
C HIS A 330 4.32 10.74 -9.82
N PHE A 331 5.36 11.26 -10.47
CA PHE A 331 5.33 11.62 -11.89
C PHE A 331 5.45 10.39 -12.79
N LEU A 332 6.36 9.47 -12.46
CA LEU A 332 6.65 8.28 -13.25
C LEU A 332 5.59 7.20 -13.09
N LEU A 333 4.92 7.09 -11.93
CA LEU A 333 3.94 6.04 -11.67
C LEU A 333 2.92 5.87 -12.81
N PRO A 334 2.22 6.92 -13.29
CA PRO A 334 1.22 6.74 -14.34
C PRO A 334 1.79 6.66 -15.75
N ILE A 335 3.07 6.98 -15.95
CA ILE A 335 3.74 7.01 -17.26
C ILE A 335 4.55 5.74 -17.49
N ALA A 336 5.50 5.48 -16.60
CA ALA A 336 6.44 4.37 -16.69
C ALA A 336 5.81 3.01 -16.36
N LEU A 337 4.73 2.99 -15.56
CA LEU A 337 4.04 1.75 -15.17
C LEU A 337 2.76 1.49 -15.98
N ASN A 338 2.52 2.25 -17.05
CA ASN A 338 1.37 2.04 -17.93
C ASN A 338 1.83 1.33 -19.23
N PRO A 339 1.50 0.03 -19.44
CA PRO A 339 1.87 -0.70 -20.65
C PRO A 339 1.34 -0.07 -21.95
N GLY A 340 0.15 0.54 -21.93
CA GLY A 340 -0.46 1.17 -23.11
C GLY A 340 0.34 2.37 -23.62
N MET A 341 1.14 3.00 -22.75
CA MET A 341 2.06 4.08 -23.14
C MET A 341 3.30 3.58 -23.92
N MET A 342 3.56 2.28 -23.93
CA MET A 342 4.67 1.67 -24.67
C MET A 342 4.23 1.04 -25.99
N GLN A 343 2.93 1.07 -26.31
CA GLN A 343 2.36 0.51 -27.53
C GLN A 343 2.08 1.62 -28.55
N PHE A 344 3.00 1.77 -29.51
CA PHE A 344 2.89 2.69 -30.65
C PHE A 344 2.22 2.02 -31.86
N THR A 345 1.14 1.28 -31.62
CA THR A 345 0.33 0.65 -32.68
C THR A 345 -0.84 1.56 -33.05
N PHE A 346 -1.00 1.80 -34.35
CA PHE A 346 -1.97 2.73 -34.93
C PHE A 346 -3.34 2.08 -35.17
#